data_AF-A0A3R7A7D1-F1
#
_entry.id   AF-A0A3R7A7D1-F1
#
_cell.length_a   1.000
_cell.length_b   1.000
_cell.length_c   1.000
_cell.angle_alpha   90.00
_cell.angle_beta   90.00
_cell.angle_gamma   90.00
#
_symmetry.space_group_name_H-M   'P 1'
#
loop_
_entity.id
_entity.type
_entity.pdbx_description
1 polymer ?
#
loop_
_entity_poly.entity_id
_entity_poly.type
_entity_poly.pdbx_seq_one_letter_code
_entity_poly.pdbx_strand_id
1 'polypeptide(L)'
;MSLETCIVWLNEPLTPKKVEAFTRAVVDRGGRIELAATRGAFIISIDHTFIDELRAMPGVKLIGGVEIRPRKVPIIKKPLRAGES
;
A
#
# COMPACT_ATOMS: atom_id res chain seq x y z
N MET A 1 -5.40 4.21 16.86
CA MET A 1 -4.69 4.58 15.64
C MET A 1 -4.85 3.44 14.66
N SER A 2 -5.64 3.65 13.60
CA SER A 2 -5.88 2.69 12.53
C SER A 2 -4.90 3.01 11.41
N LEU A 3 -3.89 2.15 11.26
CA LEU A 3 -2.95 2.22 10.15
C LEU A 3 -3.64 1.70 8.89
N GLU A 4 -3.57 2.47 7.81
CA GLU A 4 -4.05 2.07 6.50
C GLU A 4 -2.87 1.88 5.55
N THR A 5 -2.94 0.82 4.74
CA THR A 5 -1.94 0.56 3.69
C THR A 5 -2.41 1.17 2.37
N CYS A 6 -1.62 2.07 1.80
CA CYS A 6 -1.93 2.75 0.55
C CYS A 6 -0.78 2.62 -0.46
N ILE A 7 -1.12 2.73 -1.74
CA ILE A 7 -0.14 2.86 -2.83
C ILE A 7 0.01 4.35 -3.13
N VAL A 8 1.25 4.81 -3.12
CA VAL A 8 1.64 6.17 -3.48
C VAL A 8 2.49 6.13 -4.75
N TRP A 9 2.09 6.90 -5.76
CA TRP A 9 2.90 7.16 -6.94
C TRP A 9 3.55 8.52 -6.83
N LEU A 10 4.85 8.58 -7.09
CA LEU A 10 5.61 9.83 -7.19
C LEU A 10 5.68 10.34 -8.64
N ASN A 11 5.84 11.66 -8.79
CA ASN A 11 6.01 12.32 -10.09
C ASN A 11 7.39 12.07 -10.67
N GLU A 12 7.41 11.75 -11.97
CA GLU A 12 8.64 11.63 -12.75
C GLU A 12 9.23 13.02 -13.10
N PRO A 13 10.56 13.14 -13.29
CA PRO A 13 11.57 12.10 -13.09
C PRO A 13 11.86 11.85 -11.61
N LEU A 14 12.06 10.57 -11.28
CA LEU A 14 12.43 10.12 -9.95
C LEU A 14 13.93 10.23 -9.78
N THR A 15 14.36 11.04 -8.82
CA THR A 15 15.76 11.11 -8.41
C THR A 15 15.91 10.41 -7.06
N PRO A 16 17.09 9.86 -6.74
CA PRO A 16 17.35 9.27 -5.42
C PRO A 16 16.99 10.22 -4.28
N LYS A 17 17.30 11.52 -4.44
CA LYS A 17 16.96 12.58 -3.47
C LYS A 17 15.45 12.72 -3.24
N LYS A 18 14.62 12.64 -4.29
CA LYS A 18 13.16 12.69 -4.15
C LYS A 18 12.61 11.48 -3.41
N VAL A 19 13.15 10.29 -3.72
CA VAL A 19 12.74 9.03 -3.07
C VAL A 19 13.13 9.04 -1.60
N GLU A 20 14.34 9.51 -1.28
CA GLU A 20 14.83 9.63 0.10
C GLU A 20 14.01 10.66 0.89
N ALA A 21 13.75 11.83 0.31
CA ALA A 21 12.91 12.85 0.92
C ALA A 21 11.48 12.34 1.20
N PHE A 22 10.89 11.60 0.26
CA PHE A 22 9.58 10.99 0.45
C PHE A 22 9.59 9.93 1.56
N THR A 23 10.54 8.99 1.51
CA THR A 23 10.69 7.94 2.52
C THR A 23 10.83 8.55 3.92
N ARG A 24 11.67 9.58 4.05
CA ARG A 24 11.86 10.29 5.32
C ARG A 24 10.56 10.96 5.79
N ALA A 25 9.85 11.64 4.90
CA ALA A 25 8.58 12.29 5.24
C ALA A 25 7.50 11.31 5.73
N VAL A 26 7.49 10.08 5.22
CA VAL A 26 6.59 9.01 5.68
C VAL A 26 7.01 8.51 7.07
N VAL A 27 8.31 8.25 7.28
CA VAL A 27 8.83 7.75 8.56
C VAL A 27 8.69 8.79 9.68
N ASP A 28 8.96 10.07 9.40
CA ASP A 28 8.83 11.16 10.38
C ASP A 28 7.38 11.34 10.86
N ARG A 29 6.38 10.94 10.05
CA ARG A 29 4.96 10.91 10.41
C ARG A 29 4.52 9.60 11.09
N GLY A 30 5.46 8.73 11.44
CA GLY A 30 5.19 7.44 12.05
C GLY A 30 4.68 6.36 11.07
N GLY A 31 4.75 6.63 9.76
CA GLY A 31 4.44 5.65 8.73
C GLY A 31 5.59 4.68 8.46
N ARG A 32 5.32 3.66 7.65
CA ARG A 32 6.30 2.65 7.22
C ARG A 32 6.23 2.47 5.72
N ILE A 33 7.40 2.26 5.10
CA ILE A 33 7.49 1.82 3.71
C ILE A 33 7.47 0.29 3.73
N GLU A 34 6.42 -0.31 3.19
CA GLU A 34 6.28 -1.77 3.08
C GLU A 34 7.00 -2.30 1.83
N LEU A 35 6.88 -1.56 0.72
CA LEU A 35 7.47 -1.96 -0.55
C LEU A 35 7.81 -0.73 -1.40
N ALA A 36 9.02 -0.70 -1.94
CA ALA A 36 9.37 0.20 -3.04
C ALA A 36 9.23 -0.57 -4.36
N ALA A 37 8.21 -0.23 -5.16
CA ALA A 37 7.99 -0.83 -6.47
C ALA A 37 8.76 -0.08 -7.57
N THR A 38 8.84 -0.69 -8.74
CA THR A 38 9.48 -0.07 -9.91
C THR A 38 8.69 1.15 -10.39
N ARG A 39 9.38 2.14 -10.97
CA ARG A 39 8.80 3.39 -11.49
C ARG A 39 8.14 4.32 -10.44
N GLY A 40 8.60 4.28 -9.20
CA GLY A 40 8.21 5.26 -8.16
C GLY A 40 6.82 5.04 -7.56
N ALA A 41 6.32 3.81 -7.62
CA ALA A 41 5.24 3.36 -6.76
C ALA A 41 5.82 2.90 -5.41
N PHE A 42 5.15 3.26 -4.33
CA PHE A 42 5.47 2.83 -2.97
C PHE A 42 4.21 2.29 -2.33
N ILE A 43 4.33 1.16 -1.63
CA ILE A 43 3.31 0.70 -0.69
C ILE A 43 3.75 1.17 0.68
N ILE A 44 2.90 1.94 1.33
CA ILE A 44 3.17 2.50 2.65
C ILE A 44 2.03 2.18 3.61
N SER A 45 2.35 2.06 4.88
CA SER A 45 1.39 1.97 5.98
C SER A 45 1.48 3.27 6.78
N ILE A 46 0.39 4.02 6.90
CA ILE A 46 0.37 5.30 7.63
C ILE A 46 -0.97 5.49 8.35
N ASP A 47 -0.99 6.32 9.40
CA ASP A 47 -2.26 6.69 10.04
C ASP A 47 -3.11 7.53 9.08
N HIS A 48 -4.42 7.26 9.09
CA HIS A 48 -5.40 7.94 8.25
C HIS A 48 -5.32 9.47 8.34
N THR A 49 -4.91 10.04 9.48
CA THR A 49 -4.79 11.50 9.67
C THR A 49 -3.77 12.14 8.73
N PHE A 50 -2.79 11.37 8.25
CA PHE A 50 -1.71 11.88 7.40
C PHE A 50 -1.89 11.57 5.91
N ILE A 51 -2.98 10.88 5.53
CA ILE A 51 -3.25 10.55 4.13
C ILE A 51 -3.47 11.83 3.30
N ASP A 52 -4.25 12.78 3.83
CA ASP A 52 -4.53 14.04 3.13
C ASP A 52 -3.27 14.91 3.00
N GLU A 53 -2.39 14.90 4.00
CA GLU A 53 -1.09 15.58 3.93
C GLU A 53 -0.18 14.98 2.86
N LEU A 54 -0.08 13.64 2.80
CA LEU A 54 0.68 12.97 1.75
C LEU A 54 0.12 13.30 0.36
N ARG A 55 -1.20 13.44 0.23
CA ARG A 55 -1.83 13.79 -1.05
C ARG A 55 -1.47 15.21 -1.47
N ALA A 56 -1.29 16.12 -0.51
CA ALA A 56 -0.86 17.49 -0.74
C ALA A 56 0.66 17.63 -0.94
N MET A 57 1.45 16.58 -0.71
CA MET A 57 2.91 16.68 -0.83
C MET A 57 3.38 16.94 -2.26
N PRO A 58 4.28 17.92 -2.47
CA PRO A 58 4.87 18.18 -3.77
C PRO A 58 5.71 16.96 -4.20
N GLY A 59 5.34 16.38 -5.34
CA GLY A 59 6.01 15.19 -5.86
C GLY A 59 5.21 13.90 -5.71
N VAL A 60 4.10 13.91 -4.97
CA VAL A 60 3.11 12.83 -5.00
C VAL A 60 2.17 13.07 -6.19
N LYS A 61 2.07 12.09 -7.08
CA LYS A 61 1.19 12.09 -8.25
C LYS A 61 -0.20 11.57 -7.88
N LEU A 62 -0.24 10.48 -7.13
CA LEU A 62 -1.47 9.77 -6.82
C LEU A 62 -1.31 8.98 -5.52
N ILE A 63 -2.37 8.97 -4.73
CA ILE A 63 -2.54 8.04 -3.61
C ILE A 63 -3.79 7.21 -3.89
N GLY A 64 -3.61 5.90 -3.98
CA GLY A 64 -4.69 4.92 -4.09
C GLY A 64 -4.79 4.12 -2.80
N GLY A 65 -6.00 4.00 -2.24
CA GLY A 65 -6.25 3.05 -1.17
C GLY A 65 -6.06 1.63 -1.71
N VAL A 66 -5.29 0.80 -1.01
CA VAL A 66 -5.27 -0.63 -1.30
C VAL A 66 -6.44 -1.24 -0.53
N GLU A 67 -7.63 -1.23 -1.11
CA GLU A 67 -8.66 -2.15 -0.63
C GLU A 67 -8.17 -3.56 -1.03
N ILE A 68 -7.33 -4.18 -0.19
CA ILE A 68 -6.97 -5.59 -0.33
C ILE A 68 -8.26 -6.35 -0.06
N ARG A 69 -9.10 -6.50 -1.09
CA ARG A 69 -10.28 -7.34 -1.00
C ARG A 69 -9.80 -8.74 -0.66
N PRO A 70 -10.16 -9.29 0.52
CA PRO A 70 -9.82 -10.67 0.81
C PRO A 70 -10.39 -11.52 -0.32
N ARG A 71 -9.50 -12.21 -1.02
CA ARG A 71 -9.88 -13.09 -2.13
C ARG A 71 -10.81 -14.13 -1.51
N LYS A 72 -12.10 -14.12 -1.88
CA LYS A 72 -12.98 -15.27 -1.62
C LYS A 72 -12.48 -16.43 -2.47
N VAL A 73 -11.45 -17.13 -1.98
CA VAL A 73 -11.04 -18.41 -2.58
C VAL A 73 -12.16 -19.40 -2.24
N PRO A 74 -12.91 -19.92 -3.22
CA PRO A 74 -13.88 -20.94 -2.93
C PRO A 74 -13.15 -22.15 -2.37
N ILE A 75 -13.52 -22.56 -1.15
CA ILE A 75 -13.00 -23.78 -0.54
C ILE A 75 -13.53 -24.94 -1.38
N ILE A 76 -12.65 -25.58 -2.17
CA ILE A 76 -12.99 -26.80 -2.89
C ILE A 76 -13.11 -27.91 -1.85
N LYS A 77 -14.35 -28.23 -1.43
CA LYS A 77 -14.62 -29.38 -0.57
C LYS A 77 -14.47 -30.65 -1.41
N LYS A 78 -13.56 -31.54 -1.01
CA LYS A 78 -13.40 -32.87 -1.60
C LYS A 78 -14.73 -33.62 -1.47
N PRO A 79 -15.28 -34.22 -2.55
CA PRO A 79 -16.49 -35.02 -2.42
C PRO A 79 -16.19 -36.22 -1.51
N LEU A 80 -16.98 -36.37 -0.45
CA LEU A 80 -17.02 -37.59 0.33
C LEU A 80 -17.55 -38.68 -0.59
N ARG A 81 -16.76 -39.75 -0.77
CA ARG A 81 -17.18 -40.93 -1.53
C ARG A 81 -18.41 -41.50 -0.84
N ALA A 82 -19.55 -41.49 -1.53
CA ALA A 82 -20.72 -42.23 -1.12
C ALA A 82 -20.43 -43.72 -1.37
N GLY A 83 -20.33 -44.49 -0.30
CA GLY A 83 -20.15 -45.92 -0.36
C GLY A 83 -19.71 -46.45 0.99
N GLU A 84 -20.71 -46.78 1.83
CA GLU A 84 -20.67 -47.90 2.80
C GLU A 84 -22.03 -47.97 3.51
N SER A 85 -22.92 -48.80 2.98
CA SER A 85 -23.88 -49.66 3.70
C SER A 85 -24.60 -50.56 2.69
#